data_AF-A0A971C1V0-F1
#
_entry.id   AF-A0A971C1V0-F1
#
_cell.length_a   1.000
_cell.length_b   1.000
_cell.length_c   1.000
_cell.angle_alpha   90.00
_cell.angle_beta   90.00
_cell.angle_gamma   90.00
#
_symmetry.space_group_name_H-M   'P 1'
#
loop_
_entity.id
_entity.type
_entity.pdbx_description
1 polymer ?
#
loop_
_entity_poly.entity_id
_entity_poly.type
_entity_poly.pdbx_seq_one_letter_code
_entity_poly.pdbx_strand_id
1 'polypeptide(L)' 'MKSIVVYFSYDESTRALAEAMASSIDADLLRLVPAGEFSRTYYHHVENPEQIETTPGYDPDKEHIWGSES' A
#
# COMPACT_ATOMS: atom_id res chain seq x y z
N MET A 1 25.56 -7.25 11.55
CA MET A 1 24.17 -6.96 11.95
C MET A 1 23.27 -7.72 10.98
N LYS A 2 22.29 -8.50 11.44
CA LYS A 2 21.34 -9.14 10.51
C LYS A 2 20.24 -8.13 10.17
N SER A 3 20.00 -7.95 8.88
CA SER A 3 18.98 -7.04 8.37
C SER A 3 17.78 -7.84 7.87
N ILE A 4 16.58 -7.26 7.99
CA ILE A 4 15.34 -7.83 7.47
C ILE A 4 14.65 -6.79 6.60
N VAL A 5 14.17 -7.20 5.44
CA VAL A 5 13.23 -6.43 4.62
C VAL A 5 11.83 -6.99 4.85
N VAL A 6 10.94 -6.14 5.36
CA VAL A 6 9.53 -6.48 5.57
C VAL A 6 8.70 -5.78 4.51
N TYR A 7 7.82 -6.51 3.83
CA TYR A 7 6.91 -5.93 2.84
C TYR A 7 5.46 -6.39 3.05
N PHE A 8 4.54 -5.53 2.66
CA PHE A 8 3.12 -5.83 2.56
C PHE A 8 2.68 -5.51 1.13
N SER A 9 1.93 -6.42 0.51
CA SER A 9 1.49 -6.26 -0.88
C SER A 9 0.22 -7.03 -1.19
N TYR A 10 -0.57 -6.48 -2.10
CA TYR A 10 -1.92 -6.91 -2.45
C TYR A 10 -2.00 -7.56 -3.83
N ASP A 11 -1.31 -6.97 -4.81
CA ASP A 11 -0.90 -7.58 -6.05
C ASP A 11 0.62 -7.74 -5.93
N GLU A 12 1.25 -8.77 -6.48
CA GLU A 12 2.66 -9.09 -6.22
C GLU A 12 3.68 -8.00 -6.69
N SER A 13 3.24 -6.78 -7.05
CA SER A 13 4.07 -5.68 -7.54
C SER A 13 5.14 -5.23 -6.55
N THR A 14 4.81 -5.10 -5.26
CA THR A 14 5.76 -4.63 -4.24
C THR A 14 6.82 -5.69 -3.91
N ARG A 15 6.55 -6.96 -4.23
CA ARG A 15 7.44 -8.08 -3.92
C ARG A 15 8.76 -7.97 -4.68
N ALA A 16 8.72 -7.65 -5.97
CA ALA A 16 9.92 -7.57 -6.80
C ALA A 16 10.91 -6.51 -6.28
N LEU A 17 10.39 -5.37 -5.80
CA LEU A 17 11.21 -4.32 -5.17
C LEU A 17 11.82 -4.81 -3.86
N ALA A 18 11.02 -5.47 -3.00
CA ALA A 18 11.49 -6.00 -1.73
C ALA A 18 12.56 -7.09 -1.91
N GLU A 19 12.40 -7.97 -2.90
CA GLU A 19 13.40 -8.98 -3.29
C GLU A 19 14.71 -8.34 -3.75
N ALA A 20 14.64 -7.31 -4.61
CA ALA A 20 15.82 -6.59 -5.07
C ALA A 20 16.56 -5.90 -3.92
N MET A 21 15.83 -5.27 -3.00
CA MET A 21 16.41 -4.65 -1.81
C MET A 21 17.08 -5.70 -0.91
N ALA A 22 16.38 -6.79 -0.56
CA ALA A 22 16.90 -7.83 0.32
C ALA A 22 18.18 -8.46 -0.24
N SER A 23 18.21 -8.74 -1.55
CA SER A 23 19.38 -9.25 -2.27
C SER A 23 20.56 -8.28 -2.21
N SER A 24 20.32 -6.97 -2.36
CA SER A 24 21.39 -5.97 -2.38
C SER A 24 22.12 -5.77 -1.05
N ILE A 25 21.48 -6.13 0.07
CA ILE A 25 22.02 -5.91 1.43
C ILE A 25 22.23 -7.22 2.21
N ASP A 26 22.08 -8.38 1.56
CA ASP A 26 22.14 -9.70 2.20
C ASP A 26 21.20 -9.79 3.42
N ALA A 27 19.94 -9.40 3.23
CA ALA A 27 18.90 -9.42 4.25
C ALA A 27 17.92 -10.58 4.08
N ASP A 28 17.35 -11.00 5.20
CA ASP A 28 16.20 -11.90 5.21
C ASP A 28 14.95 -11.14 4.69
N LEU A 29 14.08 -11.83 3.93
CA LEU A 29 12.85 -11.25 3.38
C LEU A 29 11.61 -11.82 4.09
N LEU A 30 10.74 -10.95 4.60
CA LEU A 30 9.51 -11.35 5.27
C LEU A 30 8.28 -10.63 4.69
N ARG A 31 7.26 -11.41 4.34
CA ARG A 31 5.96 -10.89 3.90
C ARG A 31 5.05 -10.73 5.11
N LEU A 32 4.46 -9.55 5.26
CA LEU A 32 3.32 -9.33 6.14
C LEU A 32 2.06 -9.88 5.48
N VAL A 33 1.39 -10.76 6.21
CA VAL A 33 0.06 -11.26 5.88
C VAL A 33 -0.85 -10.83 7.02
N PRO A 34 -1.97 -10.15 6.77
CA PRO A 34 -2.76 -9.67 7.88
C PRO A 34 -3.52 -10.80 8.54
N ALA A 35 -3.79 -10.64 9.84
CA ALA A 35 -4.28 -11.70 10.70
C ALA A 35 -5.79 -12.01 10.56
N GLY A 36 -6.54 -11.23 9.76
CA GLY A 36 -7.98 -11.38 9.58
C GLY A 36 -8.44 -10.90 8.21
N GLU A 37 -9.74 -10.72 8.02
CA GLU A 37 -10.25 -9.98 6.87
C GLU A 37 -10.10 -8.47 7.13
N PHE A 38 -9.60 -7.75 6.13
CA PHE A 38 -9.38 -6.30 6.18
C PHE A 38 -9.92 -5.73 4.88
N SER A 39 -10.80 -4.75 4.99
CA SER A 39 -11.29 -3.99 3.83
C SER A 39 -10.13 -3.22 3.23
N ARG A 40 -9.97 -3.30 1.89
CA ARG A 40 -9.06 -2.40 1.18
C ARG A 40 -9.62 -0.98 1.30
N THR A 41 -9.02 -0.18 2.18
CA THR A 41 -9.24 1.26 2.23
C THR A 41 -8.35 1.90 1.18
N TYR A 42 -8.96 2.55 0.19
CA TYR A 42 -8.22 3.22 -0.88
C TYR A 42 -7.99 4.67 -0.44
N TYR A 43 -6.72 5.04 -0.26
CA TYR A 43 -6.36 6.43 -0.06
C TYR A 43 -6.36 7.13 -1.41
N HIS A 44 -7.39 7.92 -1.66
CA HIS A 44 -7.40 8.86 -2.78
C HIS A 44 -6.91 10.22 -2.30
N HIS A 45 -5.73 10.61 -2.75
CA HIS A 45 -5.32 12.01 -2.64
C HIS A 45 -6.05 12.79 -3.72
N VAL A 46 -7.08 13.54 -3.33
CA VAL A 46 -7.79 14.47 -4.21
C VAL A 46 -7.47 15.87 -3.73
N GLU A 47 -6.70 16.63 -4.52
CA GLU A 47 -6.38 18.03 -4.22
C GLU A 47 -7.64 18.91 -4.14
N ASN A 48 -8.75 18.46 -4.75
CA ASN A 48 -10.04 19.16 -4.74
C ASN A 48 -11.20 18.19 -4.45
N PRO A 49 -11.84 18.26 -3.26
CA PRO A 49 -12.94 17.40 -2.85
C PRO A 49 -14.12 17.35 -3.83
N GLU A 50 -14.35 18.42 -4.61
CA GLU A 50 -15.46 18.52 -5.56
C GLU A 50 -15.30 17.63 -6.80
N GLN A 51 -14.11 17.09 -7.08
CA GLN A 51 -13.84 16.28 -8.27
C GLN A 51 -13.91 14.76 -8.04
N ILE A 52 -14.24 14.33 -6.81
CA ILE A 52 -14.12 12.93 -6.41
C ILE A 52 -15.09 12.00 -7.14
N GLU A 53 -16.35 12.40 -7.34
CA GLU A 53 -17.37 11.61 -8.05
C GLU A 53 -17.01 11.39 -9.52
N THR A 54 -16.14 12.23 -10.06
CA THR A 54 -15.67 12.14 -11.45
C THR A 54 -14.32 11.43 -11.58
N THR A 55 -13.70 11.03 -10.46
CA THR A 55 -12.38 10.39 -10.48
C THR A 55 -12.51 8.94 -10.92
N PRO A 56 -11.72 8.50 -11.93
CA PRO A 56 -11.72 7.10 -12.35
C PRO A 56 -11.38 6.16 -11.18
N GLY A 57 -12.28 5.23 -10.88
CA GLY A 57 -12.13 4.29 -9.77
C GLY A 57 -12.83 4.69 -8.47
N TYR A 58 -13.55 5.82 -8.45
CA TYR A 58 -14.44 6.18 -7.36
C TYR A 58 -15.52 5.12 -7.17
N ASP A 59 -15.63 4.63 -5.93
CA ASP A 59 -16.61 3.65 -5.50
C ASP A 59 -17.20 4.16 -4.18
N PRO A 60 -18.49 4.51 -4.15
CA PRO A 60 -19.14 5.08 -2.97
C PRO A 60 -19.25 4.08 -1.81
N ASP A 61 -19.10 2.78 -2.09
CA ASP A 61 -19.20 1.71 -1.09
C ASP A 61 -17.85 1.42 -0.40
N LYS A 62 -16.78 2.14 -0.77
CA LYS A 62 -15.44 1.98 -0.19
C LYS A 62 -15.11 3.11 0.78
N GLU A 63 -14.38 2.78 1.83
CA GLU A 63 -13.86 3.75 2.78
C GLU A 63 -12.70 4.55 2.14
N HIS A 64 -12.83 5.87 2.16
CA HIS A 64 -11.82 6.81 1.66
C HIS A 64 -11.28 7.62 2.84
N ILE A 65 -9.97 7.57 3.07
CA ILE A 65 -9.32 8.33 4.16
C ILE A 65 -8.65 9.57 3.57
N TRP A 66 -8.94 10.71 4.19
CA TRP A 66 -8.48 12.04 3.79
C TRP A 66 -7.19 12.42 4.49
N GLY A 67 -6.17 12.82 3.74
CA GLY A 67 -4.94 13.38 4.27
C GLY A 67 -4.73 14.79 3.76
N SER A 68 -4.71 15.78 4.65
CA SER A 68 -4.12 17.10 4.38
C SER A 68 -2.64 17.03 4.69
N GLU A 69 -1.78 17.10 3.68
CA GLU A 69 -0.35 17.33 3.94
C GLU A 69 -0.17 18.72 4.59
N SER A 70 0.70 18.79 5.60
CA SER A 70 1.04 20.01 6.36
C SER A 70 2.37 20.57 5.91
#